data_AF-A0AA41ZC29-F1
#
_entry.id   AF-A0AA41ZC29-F1
#
_cell.length_a   1.000
_cell.length_b   1.000
_cell.length_c   1.000
_cell.angle_alpha   90.00
_cell.angle_beta   90.00
_cell.angle_gamma   90.00
#
_symmetry.space_group_name_H-M   'P 1'
#
loop_
_entity.id
_entity.type
_entity.pdbx_description
1 polymer ?
#
loop_
_entity_poly.entity_id
_entity_poly.type
_entity_poly.pdbx_seq_one_letter_code
_entity_poly.pdbx_strand_id
1 'polypeptide(L)'
;MRSNDPRVRLVGHLHGLAGYNDKGFIWSRHTPEEVQGHRRQAQETIDKLVFEIGEEAFSADLLRKLRYGTAATDAFGSVEEQARRELGTGSP
;
A
#
# COMPACT_ATOMS: atom_id res chain seq x y z
N MET A 1 -2.40 -6.10 18.88
CA MET A 1 -1.58 -4.87 19.02
C MET A 1 -1.07 -4.53 17.63
N ARG A 2 -1.42 -3.37 17.04
CA ARG A 2 -0.82 -2.98 15.74
C ARG A 2 0.67 -2.74 15.99
N SER A 3 1.54 -3.35 15.19
CA SER A 3 2.98 -3.12 15.29
C SER A 3 3.28 -1.65 15.02
N ASN A 4 4.14 -1.03 15.83
CA ASN A 4 4.62 0.34 15.58
C ASN A 4 5.65 0.41 14.45
N ASP A 5 6.13 -0.74 13.97
CA ASP A 5 7.07 -0.82 12.85
C ASP A 5 6.41 -0.27 11.55
N PRO A 6 6.97 0.80 10.95
CA PRO A 6 6.41 1.38 9.74
C PRO A 6 6.46 0.42 8.53
N ARG A 7 7.38 -0.55 8.49
CA ARG A 7 7.45 -1.57 7.44
C ARG A 7 6.25 -2.51 7.49
N VAL A 8 5.93 -2.99 8.69
CA VAL A 8 4.73 -3.83 8.92
C VAL A 8 3.46 -3.05 8.61
N ARG A 9 3.42 -1.77 8.97
CA ARG A 9 2.29 -0.87 8.65
C ARG A 9 2.13 -0.68 7.15
N LEU A 10 3.22 -0.48 6.40
CA LEU A 10 3.19 -0.36 4.95
C LEU A 10 2.63 -1.61 4.29
N VAL A 11 3.18 -2.78 4.61
CA VAL A 11 2.71 -4.05 4.04
C VAL A 11 1.25 -4.32 4.40
N GLY A 12 0.85 -4.08 5.65
CA GLY A 12 -0.55 -4.20 6.07
C GLY A 12 -1.48 -3.23 5.35
N HIS A 13 -1.03 -2.01 5.09
CA HIS A 13 -1.81 -1.01 4.35
C HIS A 13 -1.99 -1.41 2.88
N LEU A 14 -0.91 -1.83 2.21
CA LEU A 14 -0.95 -2.31 0.84
C LEU A 14 -1.85 -3.54 0.69
N HIS A 15 -1.83 -4.45 1.67
CA HIS A 15 -2.70 -5.62 1.69
C HIS A 15 -4.19 -5.23 1.75
N GLY A 16 -4.55 -4.33 2.67
CA GLY A 16 -5.93 -3.83 2.77
C GLY A 16 -6.37 -3.08 1.51
N LEU A 17 -5.45 -2.34 0.89
CA LEU A 17 -5.72 -1.59 -0.33
C LEU A 17 -5.93 -2.50 -1.55
N ALA A 18 -5.17 -3.60 -1.66
CA ALA A 18 -5.41 -4.61 -2.68
C ALA A 18 -6.81 -5.21 -2.57
N GLY A 19 -7.22 -5.60 -1.35
CA GLY A 19 -8.59 -6.08 -1.11
C GLY A 19 -9.67 -5.03 -1.43
N TYR A 20 -9.39 -3.76 -1.12
CA TYR A 20 -10.28 -2.66 -1.48
C TYR A 20 -10.43 -2.50 -3.00
N ASN A 21 -9.32 -2.52 -3.74
CA ASN A 21 -9.28 -2.31 -5.19
C ASN A 21 -9.80 -3.51 -6.00
N ASP A 22 -9.70 -4.74 -5.49
CA ASP A 22 -10.31 -5.92 -6.13
C ASP A 22 -11.84 -5.80 -6.11
N LYS A 23 -12.44 -5.77 -4.91
CA LYS A 23 -13.91 -5.77 -4.75
C LYS A 23 -14.43 -4.95 -3.58
N GLY A 24 -13.57 -4.49 -2.66
CA GLY A 24 -14.02 -3.77 -1.48
C GLY A 24 -14.81 -2.51 -1.80
N PHE A 25 -14.44 -1.77 -2.86
CA PHE A 25 -15.23 -0.60 -3.28
C PHE A 25 -16.65 -0.96 -3.74
N ILE A 26 -16.84 -2.13 -4.34
CA ILE A 26 -18.16 -2.63 -4.78
C ILE A 26 -19.01 -2.96 -3.55
N TRP A 27 -18.43 -3.66 -2.57
CA TRP A 27 -19.13 -4.04 -1.34
C TRP A 27 -19.48 -2.82 -0.48
N SER A 28 -18.62 -1.81 -0.47
CA SER A 28 -18.88 -0.52 0.17
C SER A 28 -19.83 0.39 -0.63
N ARG A 29 -20.22 0.00 -1.85
CA ARG A 29 -21.05 0.78 -2.76
C ARG A 29 -20.51 2.18 -3.03
N HIS A 30 -19.19 2.32 -3.06
CA HIS A 30 -18.55 3.61 -3.27
C HIS A 30 -18.74 4.09 -4.72
N THR A 31 -19.02 5.38 -4.88
CA THR A 31 -19.05 6.03 -6.19
C THR A 31 -17.63 6.14 -6.79
N PRO A 32 -17.49 6.41 -8.09
CA PRO A 32 -16.19 6.67 -8.70
C PRO A 32 -15.40 7.78 -7.99
N GLU A 33 -16.06 8.83 -7.52
CA GLU A 33 -15.45 9.94 -6.80
C GLU A 33 -14.93 9.51 -5.43
N GLU A 34 -15.68 8.68 -4.70
CA GLU A 34 -15.27 8.11 -3.42
C GLU A 34 -14.10 7.13 -3.60
N VAL A 35 -14.10 6.33 -4.67
CA VAL A 35 -12.96 5.48 -5.02
C VAL A 35 -11.71 6.31 -5.29
N GLN A 36 -11.82 7.40 -6.05
CA GLN A 36 -10.69 8.30 -6.27
C GLN A 36 -10.24 8.96 -4.95
N GLY A 37 -11.18 9.37 -4.09
CA GLY A 37 -10.87 9.91 -2.77
C GLY A 37 -10.09 8.93 -1.89
N HIS A 38 -10.53 7.68 -1.84
CA HIS A 38 -9.86 6.61 -1.09
C HIS A 38 -8.44 6.35 -1.63
N ARG A 39 -8.27 6.33 -2.96
CA ARG A 39 -6.95 6.15 -3.58
C ARG A 39 -6.00 7.31 -3.31
N ARG A 40 -6.49 8.56 -3.27
CA ARG A 40 -5.68 9.72 -2.86
C ARG A 40 -5.21 9.60 -1.41
N GLN A 41 -6.12 9.29 -0.48
CA GLN A 41 -5.77 9.09 0.93
C GLN A 41 -4.80 7.92 1.14
N ALA A 42 -4.96 6.84 0.36
CA ALA A 42 -4.04 5.72 0.37
C ALA A 42 -2.64 6.13 -0.11
N GLN A 43 -2.55 6.91 -1.20
CA GLN A 43 -1.27 7.44 -1.68
C GLN A 43 -0.58 8.32 -0.61
N GLU A 44 -1.30 9.22 0.05
CA GLU A 44 -0.75 10.03 1.15
C GLU A 44 -0.21 9.16 2.30
N THR A 45 -0.92 8.08 2.63
CA THR A 45 -0.50 7.14 3.66
C THR A 45 0.76 6.37 3.26
N ILE A 46 0.83 5.93 1.99
CA ILE A 46 2.01 5.28 1.43
C ILE A 46 3.21 6.22 1.46
N ASP A 47 3.05 7.47 1.02
CA ASP A 47 4.14 8.45 0.98
C ASP A 47 4.69 8.74 2.38
N LYS A 48 3.81 8.87 3.37
CA LYS A 48 4.19 9.01 4.78
C LYS A 48 5.00 7.81 5.27
N LEU A 49 4.56 6.60 4.96
CA LEU A 49 5.24 5.38 5.41
C LEU A 49 6.59 5.19 4.69
N VAL A 50 6.68 5.50 3.41
CA VAL A 50 7.95 5.52 2.67
C VAL A 50 8.93 6.51 3.32
N PHE A 51 8.46 7.71 3.67
CA PHE A 51 9.27 8.70 4.39
C PHE A 51 9.73 8.21 5.77
N GLU A 52 8.84 7.58 6.55
CA GLU A 52 9.19 7.01 7.87
C GLU A 52 10.20 5.85 7.77
N ILE A 53 10.16 5.06 6.70
CA ILE A 53 11.06 3.91 6.50
C ILE A 53 12.43 4.33 5.95
N GLY A 54 12.47 5.38 5.14
CA GLY A 54 13.65 5.78 4.34
C GLY A 54 13.61 5.18 2.94
N GLU A 55 13.85 6.01 1.92
CA GLU A 55 13.78 5.59 0.51
C GLU A 55 14.86 4.56 0.15
N GLU A 56 15.98 4.56 0.86
CA GLU A 56 17.10 3.62 0.71
C GLU A 56 16.75 2.18 1.10
N ALA A 57 15.64 1.97 1.80
CA ALA A 57 15.16 0.64 2.18
C ALA A 57 14.44 -0.10 1.03
N PHE A 58 14.20 0.58 -0.10
CA PHE A 58 13.44 0.06 -1.22
C PHE A 58 14.30 -0.07 -2.47
N SER A 59 14.01 -1.06 -3.30
CA SER A 59 14.50 -1.06 -4.68
C SER A 59 13.92 0.12 -5.45
N ALA A 60 14.64 0.61 -6.46
CA ALA A 60 14.17 1.69 -7.32
C ALA A 60 12.82 1.37 -8.00
N ASP A 61 12.59 0.09 -8.32
CA ASP A 61 11.31 -0.33 -8.91
C ASP A 61 10.16 -0.28 -7.90
N LEU A 62 10.37 -0.79 -6.68
CA LEU A 62 9.36 -0.71 -5.63
C LEU A 62 9.06 0.73 -5.24
N LEU A 63 10.10 1.55 -5.04
CA LEU A 63 9.95 2.97 -4.71
C LEU A 63 9.13 3.71 -5.77
N ARG A 64 9.39 3.46 -7.05
CA ARG A 64 8.60 4.03 -8.15
C ARG A 64 7.13 3.61 -8.08
N LYS A 65 6.83 2.33 -7.80
CA LYS A 65 5.45 1.83 -7.68
C LYS A 65 4.71 2.47 -6.49
N LEU A 66 5.42 2.70 -5.38
CA LEU A 66 4.89 3.33 -4.17
C LEU A 66 4.63 4.83 -4.37
N ARG A 67 5.50 5.54 -5.10
CA ARG A 67 5.42 7.00 -5.30
C ARG A 67 4.47 7.45 -6.41
N TYR A 68 4.27 6.64 -7.44
CA TYR A 68 3.52 7.06 -8.64
C TYR A 68 2.17 6.36 -8.79
N GLY A 69 1.48 6.08 -7.69
CA GLY A 69 0.07 5.64 -7.71
C GLY A 69 -0.18 4.19 -8.18
N THR A 70 0.86 3.44 -8.52
CA THR A 70 0.71 2.02 -8.89
C THR A 70 0.23 1.23 -7.67
N ALA A 71 0.86 1.44 -6.52
CA ALA A 71 0.43 0.86 -5.25
C ALA A 71 -1.01 1.24 -4.88
N ALA A 72 -1.40 2.49 -5.15
CA ALA A 72 -2.73 3.00 -4.80
C ALA A 72 -3.87 2.33 -5.58
N THR A 73 -3.58 1.79 -6.76
CA THR A 73 -4.56 1.18 -7.67
C THR A 73 -4.42 -0.32 -7.83
N ASP A 74 -3.39 -0.93 -7.22
CA ASP A 74 -3.14 -2.37 -7.29
C ASP A 74 -4.29 -3.15 -6.65
N ALA A 75 -4.92 -4.03 -7.44
CA ALA A 75 -5.99 -4.93 -7.01
C ALA A 75 -5.49 -6.36 -6.74
N PHE A 76 -4.27 -6.67 -7.17
CA PHE A 76 -3.75 -8.05 -7.15
C PHE A 76 -2.80 -8.29 -5.97
N GLY A 77 -2.41 -7.24 -5.24
CA GLY A 77 -1.44 -7.34 -4.14
C GLY A 77 0.00 -7.55 -4.62
N SER A 78 0.27 -7.32 -5.91
CA SER A 78 1.61 -7.45 -6.50
C SER A 78 2.63 -6.52 -5.83
N VAL A 79 2.22 -5.30 -5.46
CA VAL A 79 3.08 -4.33 -4.78
C VAL A 79 3.26 -4.70 -3.31
N GLU A 80 2.22 -5.23 -2.67
CA GLU A 80 2.30 -5.76 -1.30
C GLU A 80 3.30 -6.92 -1.19
N GLU A 81 3.19 -7.89 -2.10
CA GLU A 81 4.07 -9.05 -2.13
C GLU A 81 5.54 -8.65 -2.36
N GLN A 82 5.79 -7.69 -3.26
CA GLN A 82 7.12 -7.13 -3.46
C GLN A 82 7.65 -6.44 -2.20
N ALA A 83 6.85 -5.56 -1.58
CA ALA A 83 7.23 -4.88 -0.35
C ALA A 83 7.53 -5.86 0.80
N ARG A 84 6.75 -6.93 0.91
CA ARG A 84 6.97 -7.99 1.90
C ARG A 84 8.33 -8.67 1.74
N ARG A 85 8.69 -9.03 0.49
CA ARG A 85 9.98 -9.64 0.15
C ARG A 85 11.15 -8.70 0.46
N GLU A 86 11.06 -7.44 0.05
CA GLU A 86 12.16 -6.48 0.20
C GLU A 86 12.37 -6.05 1.66
N LEU A 87 11.29 -5.83 2.41
CA LEU A 87 11.37 -5.29 3.78
C LEU A 87 11.55 -6.38 4.86
N GLY A 88 11.57 -7.66 4.46
CA GLY A 88 11.74 -8.78 5.39
C GLY A 88 10.57 -8.94 6.38
N THR A 89 9.37 -8.47 6.01
CA THR A 89 8.17 -8.55 6.87
C THR A 89 7.44 -9.88 6.65
N GLY A 90 8.16 -10.98 6.85
CA GLY A 90 7.53 -12.30 6.97
C GLY A 90 6.65 -12.32 8.22
N SER A 91 5.39 -12.74 8.09
CA SER A 91 4.70 -13.29 9.26
C SER A 91 5.38 -14.63 9.62
N PRO A 92 5.51 -14.99 10.91
CA PRO A 92 5.73 -16.37 11.30
C PRO A 92 4.62 -17.29 10.75
#